data_AF-A0A2D5X080-F1
#
_entry.id   AF-A0A2D5X080-F1
#
_cell.length_a   1.000
_cell.length_b   1.000
_cell.length_c   1.000
_cell.angle_alpha   90.00
_cell.angle_beta   90.00
_cell.angle_gamma   90.00
#
_symmetry.space_group_name_H-M   'P 1'
#
loop_
_entity.id
_entity.type
_entity.pdbx_description
1 polymer ?
#
loop_
_entity_poly.entity_id
_entity_poly.type
_entity_poly.pdbx_seq_one_letter_code
_entity_poly.pdbx_strand_id
1 'polypeptide(L)'
;MGVRILEKKRRITRENAKKLVSKTGSGAKKIASKTGSGAKKIASKTGSGAKRIASAPGRKVKQKMTTLNDRMVAVQWTPKKMINEYLRFNFTGIFNSVFAYLVYELFYWINLTDTYRSQSAWAACILIGQVECHYAHYRFTFGSAANYLASLRWAAIIYTSILILSTITFHIMVTEMEIYHRFAWIINTVLFGFVNFAFLRWLAFPPEFDKSLILTLDGE
;
A
#
# COMPACT_ATOMS: atom_id res chain seq x y z
N MET A 1 69.63 49.92 7.01
CA MET A 1 70.08 48.50 6.89
C MET A 1 69.01 47.50 7.38
N GLY A 2 67.71 47.80 7.22
CA GLY A 2 66.59 47.01 7.75
C GLY A 2 66.14 45.84 6.86
N VAL A 3 66.71 45.68 5.67
CA VAL A 3 66.28 44.69 4.66
C VAL A 3 66.55 43.25 5.13
N ARG A 4 67.74 42.97 5.71
CA ARG A 4 68.10 41.62 6.20
C ARG A 4 67.24 41.13 7.37
N ILE A 5 66.78 42.04 8.24
CA ILE A 5 65.92 41.70 9.39
C ILE A 5 64.49 41.39 8.92
N LEU A 6 63.97 42.19 7.98
CA LEU A 6 62.65 41.96 7.38
C LEU A 6 62.60 40.63 6.60
N GLU A 7 63.67 40.29 5.90
CA GLU A 7 63.76 39.04 5.14
C GLU A 7 63.79 37.80 6.05
N LYS A 8 64.50 37.87 7.19
CA LYS A 8 64.52 36.80 8.19
C LYS A 8 63.15 36.61 8.86
N LYS A 9 62.44 37.69 9.20
CA LYS A 9 61.06 37.61 9.73
C LYS A 9 60.11 36.98 8.69
N ARG A 10 60.19 37.39 7.42
CA ARG A 10 59.38 36.79 6.34
C ARG A 10 59.64 35.30 6.15
N ARG A 11 60.90 34.85 6.24
CA ARG A 11 61.25 33.42 6.18
C ARG A 11 60.64 32.62 7.33
N ILE A 12 60.75 33.13 8.56
CA ILE A 12 60.18 32.48 9.75
C ILE A 12 58.66 32.38 9.66
N THR A 13 57.98 33.44 9.22
CA THR A 13 56.52 33.43 9.02
C THR A 13 56.09 32.42 7.95
N ARG A 14 56.84 32.30 6.84
CA ARG A 14 56.56 31.31 5.79
C ARG A 14 56.75 29.87 6.29
N GLU A 15 57.80 29.59 7.05
CA GLU A 15 58.06 28.26 7.60
C GLU A 15 57.00 27.85 8.65
N ASN A 16 56.56 28.78 9.50
CA ASN A 16 55.49 28.54 10.45
C ASN A 16 54.14 28.29 9.75
N ALA A 17 53.83 29.04 8.69
CA ALA A 17 52.63 28.81 7.88
C ALA A 17 52.64 27.42 7.22
N LYS A 18 53.78 26.99 6.65
CA LYS A 18 53.92 25.64 6.07
C LYS A 18 53.71 24.53 7.09
N LYS A 19 54.25 24.67 8.31
CA LYS A 19 54.06 23.69 9.40
C LYS A 19 52.61 23.62 9.88
N LEU A 20 51.89 24.74 9.92
CA LEU A 20 50.47 24.75 10.26
C LEU A 20 49.63 24.03 9.19
N VAL A 21 49.87 24.32 7.91
CA VAL A 21 49.15 23.68 6.80
C VAL A 21 49.41 22.17 6.76
N SER A 22 50.64 21.72 6.98
CA SER A 22 50.97 20.29 6.99
C SER A 22 50.33 19.52 8.15
N LYS A 23 50.24 20.15 9.35
CA LYS A 23 49.52 19.58 10.50
C LYS A 23 48.02 19.50 10.24
N THR A 24 47.43 20.56 9.69
CA THR A 24 45.99 20.59 9.38
C THR A 24 45.61 19.57 8.30
N GLY A 25 46.42 19.46 7.23
CA GLY A 25 46.21 18.45 6.18
C GLY A 25 46.32 17.01 6.68
N SER A 26 47.28 16.75 7.57
CA SER A 26 47.46 15.41 8.18
C SER A 26 46.30 15.04 9.12
N GLY A 27 45.79 16.02 9.88
CA GLY A 27 44.60 15.85 10.73
C GLY A 27 43.34 15.54 9.92
N ALA A 28 43.08 16.33 8.86
CA ALA A 28 41.93 16.14 7.98
C ALA A 28 41.94 14.77 7.28
N LYS A 29 43.11 14.32 6.81
CA LYS A 29 43.27 13.00 6.15
C LYS A 29 42.99 11.83 7.10
N LYS A 30 43.35 11.96 8.39
CA LYS A 30 43.11 10.95 9.42
C LYS A 30 41.64 10.87 9.84
N ILE A 31 40.92 12.00 9.82
CA ILE A 31 39.48 12.04 10.11
C ILE A 31 38.71 11.39 8.95
N ALA A 32 39.01 11.76 7.70
CA ALA A 32 38.35 11.20 6.52
C ALA A 32 38.51 9.67 6.42
N SER A 33 39.69 9.13 6.72
CA SER A 33 39.94 7.67 6.67
C SER A 33 39.19 6.91 7.77
N LYS A 34 39.04 7.49 8.97
CA LYS A 34 38.23 6.91 10.05
C LYS A 34 36.73 6.93 9.73
N THR A 35 36.23 8.04 9.18
CA THR A 35 34.83 8.16 8.77
C THR A 35 34.49 7.17 7.65
N GLY A 36 35.35 7.04 6.64
CA GLY A 36 35.18 6.06 5.56
C GLY A 36 35.21 4.61 6.05
N SER A 37 36.11 4.28 6.98
CA SER A 37 36.19 2.94 7.59
C SER A 37 34.97 2.61 8.45
N GLY A 38 34.46 3.58 9.21
CA GLY A 38 33.23 3.44 10.00
C GLY A 38 32.00 3.22 9.12
N ALA A 39 31.82 4.05 8.09
CA ALA A 39 30.71 3.92 7.13
C ALA A 39 30.73 2.59 6.39
N LYS A 40 31.91 2.12 5.95
CA LYS A 40 32.08 0.83 5.27
C LYS A 40 31.78 -0.36 6.19
N LYS A 41 32.10 -0.27 7.48
CA LYS A 41 31.79 -1.30 8.50
C LYS A 41 30.30 -1.34 8.86
N ILE A 42 29.62 -0.20 8.84
CA ILE A 42 28.17 -0.12 9.06
C ILE A 42 27.44 -0.68 7.83
N ALA A 43 27.82 -0.26 6.61
CA ALA A 43 27.22 -0.77 5.38
C ALA A 43 27.43 -2.28 5.21
N SER A 44 28.61 -2.81 5.54
CA SER A 44 28.87 -4.26 5.47
C SER A 44 28.10 -5.05 6.53
N LYS A 45 27.89 -4.50 7.73
CA LYS A 45 27.04 -5.12 8.76
C LYS A 45 25.56 -5.08 8.39
N THR A 46 25.06 -3.98 7.83
CA THR A 46 23.68 -3.87 7.35
C THR A 46 23.42 -4.80 6.17
N GLY A 47 24.34 -4.88 5.21
CA GLY A 47 24.24 -5.80 4.07
C GLY A 47 24.38 -7.27 4.47
N SER A 48 25.29 -7.60 5.40
CA SER A 48 25.44 -8.98 5.90
C SER A 48 24.29 -9.39 6.83
N GLY A 49 23.71 -8.45 7.58
CA GLY A 49 22.48 -8.66 8.36
C GLY A 49 21.29 -8.96 7.46
N ALA A 50 21.04 -8.12 6.45
CA ALA A 50 19.98 -8.32 5.47
C ALA A 50 20.16 -9.63 4.67
N LYS A 51 21.40 -9.95 4.25
CA LYS A 51 21.70 -11.19 3.53
C LYS A 51 21.53 -12.44 4.40
N ARG A 52 21.93 -12.39 5.69
CA ARG A 52 21.71 -13.50 6.64
C ARG A 52 20.24 -13.71 6.98
N ILE A 53 19.41 -12.67 6.98
CA ILE A 53 17.96 -12.79 7.16
C ILE A 53 17.31 -13.40 5.92
N ALA A 54 17.78 -13.02 4.73
CA ALA A 54 17.32 -13.59 3.46
C ALA A 54 17.82 -15.03 3.20
N SER A 55 18.90 -15.46 3.86
CA SER A 55 19.56 -16.75 3.60
C SER A 55 19.52 -17.74 4.77
N ALA A 56 18.80 -17.44 5.87
CA ALA A 56 18.65 -18.36 6.99
C ALA A 56 17.47 -19.31 6.74
N PRO A 57 17.71 -20.63 6.57
CA PRO A 57 16.64 -21.61 6.45
C PRO A 57 15.91 -21.77 7.78
N GLY A 58 14.57 -21.76 7.74
CA GLY A 58 13.76 -22.38 8.80
C GLY A 58 13.67 -21.66 10.15
N ARG A 59 13.64 -20.33 10.21
CA ARG A 59 13.19 -19.64 11.44
C ARG A 59 11.77 -19.12 11.26
N LYS A 60 10.82 -19.85 11.83
CA LYS A 60 9.42 -19.46 12.07
C LYS A 60 9.34 -18.08 12.73
N VAL A 61 9.37 -17.02 11.94
CA VAL A 61 8.89 -15.72 12.35
C VAL A 61 7.56 -15.61 11.63
N LYS A 62 6.44 -15.71 12.36
CA LYS A 62 5.21 -15.02 11.97
C LYS A 62 5.57 -13.53 11.95
N GLN A 63 6.30 -13.10 10.93
CA GLN A 63 6.65 -11.71 10.76
C GLN A 63 5.33 -11.10 10.31
N LYS A 64 4.60 -10.55 11.29
CA LYS A 64 3.47 -9.67 11.01
C LYS A 64 4.03 -8.66 10.02
N MET A 65 3.62 -8.75 8.76
CA MET A 65 4.11 -7.86 7.71
C MET A 65 3.62 -6.47 8.09
N THR A 66 4.46 -5.72 8.79
CA THR A 66 4.10 -4.43 9.37
C THR A 66 4.14 -3.33 8.33
N THR A 67 4.89 -3.53 7.23
CA THR A 67 4.99 -2.58 6.14
C THR A 67 4.31 -3.09 4.86
N LEU A 68 3.74 -2.16 4.08
CA LEU A 68 3.12 -2.44 2.77
C LEU A 68 4.12 -3.10 1.80
N ASN A 69 5.38 -2.68 1.83
CA ASN A 69 6.43 -3.25 0.98
C ASN A 69 6.67 -4.73 1.28
N ASP A 70 6.68 -5.12 2.56
CA ASP A 70 6.85 -6.54 2.93
C ASP A 70 5.70 -7.40 2.38
N ARG A 71 4.47 -6.87 2.45
CA ARG A 71 3.28 -7.53 1.87
C ARG A 71 3.37 -7.65 0.35
N MET A 72 3.82 -6.60 -0.34
CA MET A 72 4.00 -6.63 -1.79
C MET A 72 5.05 -7.67 -2.21
N VAL A 73 6.16 -7.76 -1.48
CA VAL A 73 7.23 -8.73 -1.76
C VAL A 73 6.76 -10.16 -1.52
N ALA A 74 6.08 -10.43 -0.41
CA ALA A 74 5.59 -11.77 -0.08
C ALA A 74 4.60 -12.34 -1.11
N VAL A 75 3.80 -11.46 -1.73
CA VAL A 75 2.79 -11.85 -2.72
C VAL A 75 3.38 -11.95 -4.12
N GLN A 76 4.67 -11.64 -4.31
CA GLN A 76 5.28 -11.46 -5.63
C GLN A 76 4.45 -10.52 -6.51
N TRP A 77 4.21 -9.31 -5.99
CA TRP A 77 3.33 -8.34 -6.61
C TRP A 77 3.84 -7.94 -8.00
N THR A 78 3.08 -8.27 -9.04
CA THR A 78 3.35 -7.90 -10.44
C THR A 78 2.10 -7.29 -11.08
N PRO A 79 2.24 -6.37 -12.06
CA PRO A 79 1.10 -5.78 -12.76
C PRO A 79 0.17 -6.84 -13.37
N LYS A 80 0.74 -7.91 -13.93
CA LYS A 80 -0.03 -9.03 -14.50
C LYS A 80 -0.89 -9.74 -13.46
N LYS A 81 -0.34 -9.98 -12.26
CA LYS A 81 -1.09 -10.59 -11.15
C LYS A 81 -2.24 -9.68 -10.69
N MET A 82 -1.99 -8.38 -10.58
CA MET A 82 -3.01 -7.40 -10.18
C MET A 82 -4.16 -7.30 -11.17
N ILE A 83 -3.87 -7.28 -12.48
CA ILE A 83 -4.91 -7.28 -13.51
C ILE A 83 -5.75 -8.55 -13.42
N ASN A 84 -5.13 -9.71 -13.21
CA ASN A 84 -5.86 -10.96 -13.05
C ASN A 84 -6.74 -11.00 -11.79
N GLU A 85 -6.23 -10.51 -10.66
CA GLU A 85 -7.03 -10.37 -9.43
C GLU A 85 -8.19 -9.37 -9.62
N TYR A 86 -7.95 -8.25 -10.32
CA TYR A 86 -8.98 -7.27 -10.66
C TYR A 86 -10.05 -7.84 -11.59
N LEU A 87 -9.67 -8.64 -12.59
CA LEU A 87 -10.63 -9.31 -13.48
C LEU A 87 -11.50 -10.31 -12.71
N ARG A 88 -10.90 -11.11 -11.82
CA ARG A 88 -11.65 -12.02 -10.92
C ARG A 88 -12.58 -11.27 -9.98
N PHE A 89 -12.13 -10.14 -9.46
CA PHE A 89 -12.95 -9.24 -8.64
C PHE A 89 -14.18 -8.75 -9.43
N ASN A 90 -14.00 -8.22 -10.64
CA ASN A 90 -15.11 -7.76 -11.47
C ASN A 90 -16.07 -8.89 -11.85
N PHE A 91 -15.55 -10.06 -12.22
CA PHE A 91 -16.38 -11.23 -12.54
C PHE A 91 -17.26 -11.64 -11.36
N THR A 92 -16.67 -11.73 -10.17
CA THR A 92 -17.41 -12.02 -8.92
C THR A 92 -18.46 -10.93 -8.64
N GLY A 93 -18.10 -9.67 -8.90
CA GLY A 93 -19.01 -8.52 -8.77
C GLY A 93 -20.23 -8.58 -9.69
N ILE A 94 -20.11 -9.14 -10.89
CA ILE A 94 -21.25 -9.35 -11.81
C ILE A 94 -22.26 -10.34 -11.20
N PHE A 95 -21.80 -11.50 -10.72
CA PHE A 95 -22.67 -12.46 -10.05
C PHE A 95 -23.36 -11.85 -8.83
N ASN A 96 -22.60 -11.12 -8.02
CA ASN A 96 -23.16 -10.44 -6.86
C ASN A 96 -24.21 -9.39 -7.24
N SER A 97 -24.00 -8.67 -8.36
CA SER A 97 -24.97 -7.67 -8.84
C SER A 97 -26.26 -8.31 -9.30
N VAL A 98 -26.19 -9.46 -9.97
CA VAL A 98 -27.37 -10.24 -10.35
C VAL A 98 -28.10 -10.76 -9.10
N PHE A 99 -27.37 -11.28 -8.12
CA PHE A 99 -27.95 -11.72 -6.85
C PHE A 99 -28.68 -10.57 -6.14
N ALA A 100 -28.03 -9.41 -6.00
CA ALA A 100 -28.62 -8.23 -5.40
C ALA A 100 -29.89 -7.78 -6.15
N TYR A 101 -29.87 -7.79 -7.49
CA TYR A 101 -31.05 -7.48 -8.29
C TYR A 101 -32.23 -8.43 -7.99
N LEU A 102 -31.98 -9.73 -7.88
CA LEU A 102 -33.02 -10.71 -7.55
C LEU A 102 -33.59 -10.51 -6.13
N VAL A 103 -32.74 -10.20 -5.15
CA VAL A 103 -33.17 -9.89 -3.78
C VAL A 103 -33.98 -8.60 -3.73
N TYR A 104 -33.56 -7.58 -4.48
CA TYR A 104 -34.32 -6.34 -4.64
C TYR A 104 -35.71 -6.63 -5.20
N GLU A 105 -35.80 -7.41 -6.28
CA GLU A 105 -37.07 -7.71 -6.92
C GLU A 105 -37.99 -8.50 -5.98
N LEU A 106 -37.44 -9.48 -5.26
CA LEU A 106 -38.18 -10.22 -4.22
C LEU A 106 -38.76 -9.27 -3.15
N PHE A 107 -37.96 -8.35 -2.60
CA PHE A 107 -38.44 -7.40 -1.58
C PHE A 107 -39.39 -6.35 -2.14
N TYR A 108 -39.21 -5.95 -3.38
CA TYR A 108 -40.15 -5.09 -4.07
C TYR A 108 -41.51 -5.81 -4.17
N TRP A 109 -41.54 -7.09 -4.53
CA TRP A 109 -42.77 -7.87 -4.59
C TRP A 109 -43.42 -8.08 -3.22
N ILE A 110 -42.62 -8.39 -2.19
CA ILE A 110 -43.10 -8.58 -0.81
C ILE A 110 -43.70 -7.31 -0.20
N ASN A 111 -43.29 -6.13 -0.67
CA ASN A 111 -43.75 -4.85 -0.17
C ASN A 111 -43.45 -4.62 1.32
N LEU A 112 -42.18 -4.34 1.63
CA LEU A 112 -41.75 -4.07 3.02
C LEU A 112 -42.46 -2.88 3.67
N THR A 113 -42.84 -1.87 2.87
CA THR A 113 -43.65 -0.73 3.32
C THR A 113 -44.41 -0.13 2.15
N ASP A 114 -45.69 0.17 2.36
CA ASP A 114 -46.56 0.74 1.35
C ASP A 114 -46.12 2.14 0.90
N THR A 115 -45.52 2.93 1.80
CA THR A 115 -45.16 4.33 1.53
C THR A 115 -43.85 4.46 0.75
N TYR A 116 -42.88 3.57 1.01
CA TYR A 116 -41.51 3.66 0.47
C TYR A 116 -41.03 2.32 -0.10
N ARG A 117 -41.87 1.70 -0.93
CA ARG A 117 -41.66 0.34 -1.43
C ARG A 117 -40.33 0.14 -2.15
N SER A 118 -39.97 1.04 -3.08
CA SER A 118 -38.72 0.92 -3.83
C SER A 118 -37.49 1.20 -2.96
N GLN A 119 -37.56 2.22 -2.10
CA GLN A 119 -36.44 2.63 -1.26
C GLN A 119 -36.15 1.60 -0.17
N SER A 120 -37.20 1.02 0.43
CA SER A 120 -37.06 -0.04 1.44
C SER A 120 -36.52 -1.34 0.85
N ALA A 121 -37.02 -1.76 -0.32
CA ALA A 121 -36.49 -2.91 -1.05
C ALA A 121 -35.02 -2.70 -1.44
N TRP A 122 -34.66 -1.51 -1.91
CA TRP A 122 -33.29 -1.13 -2.22
C TRP A 122 -32.38 -1.17 -0.98
N ALA A 123 -32.80 -0.56 0.14
CA ALA A 123 -32.00 -0.55 1.36
C ALA A 123 -31.78 -1.96 1.91
N ALA A 124 -32.82 -2.79 1.96
CA ALA A 124 -32.73 -4.16 2.44
C ALA A 124 -31.85 -5.04 1.52
N CYS A 125 -32.01 -4.89 0.20
CA CYS A 125 -31.17 -5.57 -0.78
C CYS A 125 -29.69 -5.19 -0.62
N ILE A 126 -29.37 -3.90 -0.51
CA ILE A 126 -27.99 -3.45 -0.36
C ILE A 126 -27.37 -4.06 0.90
N LEU A 127 -28.06 -4.08 2.03
CA LEU A 127 -27.52 -4.67 3.26
C LEU A 127 -27.17 -6.16 3.10
N ILE A 128 -28.09 -6.95 2.53
CA ILE A 128 -27.88 -8.39 2.31
C ILE A 128 -26.79 -8.62 1.24
N GLY A 129 -26.88 -7.88 0.13
CA GLY A 129 -25.94 -7.96 -0.97
C GLY A 129 -24.52 -7.60 -0.56
N GLN A 130 -24.31 -6.71 0.41
CA GLN A 130 -22.97 -6.38 0.92
C GLN A 130 -22.34 -7.56 1.69
N VAL A 131 -23.14 -8.29 2.47
CA VAL A 131 -22.66 -9.48 3.20
C VAL A 131 -22.31 -10.60 2.21
N GLU A 132 -23.17 -10.84 1.22
CA GLU A 132 -22.92 -11.85 0.19
C GLU A 132 -21.73 -11.47 -0.69
N CYS A 133 -21.62 -10.21 -1.11
CA CYS A 133 -20.47 -9.69 -1.84
C CYS A 133 -19.16 -9.91 -1.07
N HIS A 134 -19.18 -9.60 0.23
CA HIS A 134 -18.04 -9.85 1.09
C HIS A 134 -17.68 -11.33 1.14
N TYR A 135 -18.67 -12.21 1.33
CA TYR A 135 -18.46 -13.65 1.34
C TYR A 135 -17.87 -14.16 0.01
N ALA A 136 -18.42 -13.72 -1.12
CA ALA A 136 -17.96 -14.12 -2.44
C ALA A 136 -16.50 -13.69 -2.68
N HIS A 137 -16.13 -12.47 -2.32
CA HIS A 137 -14.75 -12.00 -2.43
C HIS A 137 -13.80 -12.68 -1.44
N TYR A 138 -14.25 -12.90 -0.20
CA TYR A 138 -13.50 -13.62 0.82
C TYR A 138 -13.16 -15.05 0.36
N ARG A 139 -14.13 -15.75 -0.23
CA ARG A 139 -14.01 -17.17 -0.57
C ARG A 139 -13.45 -17.45 -1.96
N PHE A 140 -13.87 -16.69 -2.98
CA PHE A 140 -13.60 -17.00 -4.38
C PHE A 140 -12.59 -16.05 -5.02
N THR A 141 -12.62 -14.76 -4.68
CA THR A 141 -11.69 -13.79 -5.27
C THR A 141 -10.31 -13.86 -4.62
N PHE A 142 -10.26 -13.71 -3.29
CA PHE A 142 -8.99 -13.61 -2.54
C PHE A 142 -8.63 -14.89 -1.79
N GLY A 143 -9.60 -15.73 -1.46
CA GLY A 143 -9.34 -16.97 -0.71
C GLY A 143 -8.67 -16.69 0.64
N SER A 144 -9.15 -15.66 1.34
CA SER A 144 -8.54 -15.18 2.58
C SER A 144 -8.82 -16.14 3.74
N ALA A 145 -7.87 -16.24 4.66
CA ALA A 145 -7.96 -16.88 5.97
C ALA A 145 -8.05 -15.85 7.10
N ALA A 146 -8.28 -14.58 6.78
CA ALA A 146 -8.47 -13.52 7.78
C ALA A 146 -9.73 -13.78 8.61
N ASN A 147 -9.78 -13.20 9.81
CA ASN A 147 -10.97 -13.23 10.66
C ASN A 147 -12.17 -12.59 9.94
N TYR A 148 -13.20 -13.39 9.67
CA TYR A 148 -14.34 -12.99 8.82
C TYR A 148 -15.04 -11.70 9.30
N LEU A 149 -15.36 -11.60 10.59
CA LEU A 149 -16.04 -10.40 11.12
C LEU A 149 -15.15 -9.15 11.07
N ALA A 150 -13.84 -9.32 11.24
CA ALA A 150 -12.90 -8.20 11.15
C ALA A 150 -12.75 -7.72 9.71
N SER A 151 -12.65 -8.64 8.73
CA SER A 151 -12.61 -8.31 7.31
C SER A 151 -13.92 -7.68 6.83
N LEU A 152 -15.06 -8.17 7.33
CA LEU A 152 -16.38 -7.63 7.01
C LEU A 152 -16.52 -6.19 7.50
N ARG A 153 -16.07 -5.90 8.73
CA ARG A 153 -16.07 -4.53 9.28
C ARG A 153 -15.23 -3.58 8.43
N TRP A 154 -14.04 -4.01 8.00
CA TRP A 154 -13.21 -3.22 7.09
C TRP A 154 -13.87 -3.01 5.73
N ALA A 155 -14.46 -4.06 5.16
CA ALA A 155 -15.19 -3.96 3.90
C ALA A 155 -16.35 -2.95 3.99
N ALA A 156 -17.15 -2.99 5.06
CA ALA A 156 -18.23 -2.03 5.30
C ALA A 156 -17.73 -0.57 5.36
N ILE A 157 -16.61 -0.32 6.04
CA ILE A 157 -15.97 1.02 6.10
C ILE A 157 -15.54 1.47 4.71
N ILE A 158 -14.92 0.59 3.93
CA ILE A 158 -14.42 0.88 2.59
C ILE A 158 -15.58 1.20 1.65
N TYR A 159 -16.60 0.33 1.60
CA TYR A 159 -17.78 0.52 0.75
C TYR A 159 -18.50 1.84 1.06
N THR A 160 -18.69 2.15 2.34
CA THR A 160 -19.37 3.38 2.74
C THR A 160 -18.53 4.62 2.40
N SER A 161 -17.22 4.58 2.65
CA SER A 161 -16.30 5.67 2.31
C SER A 161 -16.26 5.93 0.81
N ILE A 162 -16.21 4.86 0.01
CA ILE A 162 -16.18 4.95 -1.45
C ILE A 162 -17.52 5.47 -1.99
N LEU A 163 -18.64 5.04 -1.42
CA LEU A 163 -19.95 5.57 -1.81
C LEU A 163 -20.02 7.09 -1.64
N ILE A 164 -19.58 7.61 -0.49
CA ILE A 164 -19.56 9.05 -0.22
C ILE A 164 -18.62 9.78 -1.19
N LEU A 165 -17.37 9.32 -1.30
CA LEU A 165 -16.36 9.97 -2.17
C LEU A 165 -16.78 9.94 -3.64
N SER A 166 -17.28 8.81 -4.13
CA SER A 166 -17.74 8.67 -5.51
C SER A 166 -18.96 9.53 -5.83
N THR A 167 -19.83 9.78 -4.85
CA THR A 167 -20.97 10.69 -5.01
C THR A 167 -20.49 12.13 -5.14
N ILE A 168 -19.56 12.55 -4.28
CA ILE A 168 -18.96 13.90 -4.32
C ILE A 168 -18.21 14.11 -5.64
N THR A 169 -17.36 13.16 -6.05
CA THR A 169 -16.60 13.25 -7.30
C THR A 169 -17.53 13.29 -8.51
N PHE A 170 -18.58 12.46 -8.54
CA PHE A 170 -19.57 12.51 -9.62
C PHE A 170 -20.29 13.85 -9.68
N HIS A 171 -20.68 14.42 -8.53
CA HIS A 171 -21.28 15.75 -8.47
C HIS A 171 -20.37 16.82 -9.06
N ILE A 172 -19.10 16.89 -8.61
CA ILE A 172 -18.12 17.87 -9.10
C ILE A 172 -17.90 17.74 -10.62
N MET A 173 -17.79 16.50 -11.14
CA MET A 173 -17.62 16.29 -12.58
C MET A 173 -18.79 16.83 -13.40
N VAL A 174 -20.01 16.71 -12.89
CA VAL A 174 -21.22 17.13 -13.62
C VAL A 174 -21.46 18.64 -13.46
N THR A 175 -21.29 19.20 -12.26
CA THR A 175 -21.63 20.61 -11.98
C THR A 175 -20.50 21.57 -12.29
N GLU A 176 -19.28 21.29 -11.84
CA GLU A 176 -18.16 22.23 -11.93
C GLU A 176 -17.35 22.05 -13.21
N MET A 177 -17.20 20.80 -13.65
CA MET A 177 -16.42 20.47 -14.85
C MET A 177 -17.28 20.37 -16.12
N GLU A 178 -18.60 20.52 -15.98
CA GLU A 178 -19.60 20.42 -17.07
C GLU A 178 -19.46 19.15 -17.92
N ILE A 179 -18.93 18.06 -17.33
CA ILE A 179 -18.80 16.78 -18.03
C ILE A 179 -20.20 16.18 -18.18
N TYR A 180 -20.56 15.83 -19.41
CA TYR A 180 -21.82 15.15 -19.68
C TYR A 180 -21.98 13.90 -18.79
N HIS A 181 -23.11 13.83 -18.08
CA HIS A 181 -23.35 12.88 -16.99
C HIS A 181 -23.03 11.41 -17.31
N ARG A 182 -23.21 10.96 -18.56
CA ARG A 182 -22.86 9.58 -18.95
C ARG A 182 -21.36 9.33 -18.95
N PHE A 183 -20.56 10.29 -19.41
CA PHE A 183 -19.10 10.18 -19.37
C PHE A 183 -18.60 10.30 -17.93
N ALA A 184 -19.15 11.22 -17.14
CA ALA A 184 -18.86 11.33 -15.72
C ALA A 184 -19.17 10.02 -14.98
N TRP A 185 -20.26 9.34 -15.34
CA TRP A 185 -20.65 8.06 -14.72
C TRP A 185 -19.66 6.95 -15.04
N ILE A 186 -19.22 6.85 -16.30
CA ILE A 186 -18.20 5.87 -16.71
C ILE A 186 -16.88 6.13 -15.97
N ILE A 187 -16.41 7.38 -15.95
CA ILE A 187 -15.17 7.78 -15.28
C ILE A 187 -15.24 7.44 -13.79
N ASN A 188 -16.33 7.81 -13.12
CA ASN A 188 -16.55 7.54 -11.71
C ASN A 188 -16.53 6.04 -11.41
N THR A 189 -17.22 5.25 -12.25
CA THR A 189 -17.34 3.80 -12.08
C THR A 189 -15.99 3.12 -12.25
N VAL A 190 -15.21 3.49 -13.27
CA VAL A 190 -13.87 2.90 -13.51
C VAL A 190 -12.90 3.29 -12.39
N LEU A 191 -12.88 4.57 -12.01
CA LEU A 191 -11.99 5.09 -10.97
C LEU A 191 -12.29 4.41 -9.62
N PHE A 192 -13.52 4.50 -9.15
CA PHE A 192 -13.88 3.97 -7.84
C PHE A 192 -14.01 2.44 -7.82
N GLY A 193 -14.26 1.79 -8.96
CA GLY A 193 -14.17 0.34 -9.10
C GLY A 193 -12.75 -0.17 -8.82
N PHE A 194 -11.73 0.48 -9.40
CA PHE A 194 -10.34 0.12 -9.12
C PHE A 194 -9.91 0.47 -7.69
N VAL A 195 -10.29 1.66 -7.20
CA VAL A 195 -9.99 2.08 -5.82
C VAL A 195 -10.62 1.13 -4.79
N ASN A 196 -11.85 0.67 -5.03
CA ASN A 196 -12.53 -0.32 -4.19
C ASN A 196 -11.78 -1.65 -4.15
N PHE A 197 -11.40 -2.16 -5.31
CA PHE A 197 -10.56 -3.35 -5.41
C PHE A 197 -9.26 -3.19 -4.62
N ALA A 198 -8.54 -2.08 -4.79
CA ALA A 198 -7.28 -1.85 -4.10
C ALA A 198 -7.48 -1.82 -2.57
N PHE A 199 -8.42 -1.03 -2.06
CA PHE A 199 -8.64 -0.94 -0.62
C PHE A 199 -9.11 -2.27 -0.02
N LEU A 200 -10.01 -2.98 -0.69
CA LEU A 200 -10.42 -4.31 -0.23
C LEU A 200 -9.23 -5.26 -0.19
N ARG A 201 -8.39 -5.27 -1.22
CA ARG A 201 -7.22 -6.14 -1.30
C ARG A 201 -6.19 -5.87 -0.19
N TRP A 202 -6.04 -4.63 0.25
CA TRP A 202 -4.99 -4.26 1.20
C TRP A 202 -5.45 -4.13 2.65
N LEU A 203 -6.70 -3.74 2.87
CA LEU A 203 -7.26 -3.48 4.20
C LEU A 203 -8.21 -4.60 4.65
N ALA A 204 -9.17 -4.99 3.80
CA ALA A 204 -10.17 -5.99 4.17
C ALA A 204 -9.65 -7.43 4.02
N PHE A 205 -8.86 -7.71 2.99
CA PHE A 205 -8.28 -9.03 2.70
C PHE A 205 -6.75 -8.96 2.58
N PRO A 206 -6.04 -8.65 3.67
CA PRO A 206 -4.60 -8.48 3.63
C PRO A 206 -3.90 -9.72 3.07
N PRO A 207 -2.92 -9.56 2.16
CA PRO A 207 -2.32 -10.69 1.47
C PRO A 207 -1.58 -11.70 2.35
N GLU A 208 -1.15 -11.29 3.54
CA GLU A 208 -0.54 -12.21 4.51
C GLU A 208 -1.48 -13.32 4.98
N PHE A 209 -2.79 -13.15 4.78
CA PHE A 209 -3.79 -14.14 5.12
C PHE A 209 -4.29 -14.91 3.91
N ASP A 210 -3.65 -14.81 2.75
CA ASP A 210 -4.03 -15.62 1.58
C ASP A 210 -3.73 -17.10 1.86
N LYS A 211 -4.72 -17.98 1.71
CA LYS A 211 -4.55 -19.43 1.97
C LYS A 211 -3.40 -20.04 1.16
N SER A 212 -3.22 -19.61 -0.08
CA SER A 212 -2.11 -20.08 -0.93
C SER A 212 -0.75 -19.73 -0.35
N LEU A 213 -0.60 -18.55 0.27
CA LEU A 213 0.66 -18.13 0.87
C LEU A 213 0.93 -18.93 2.14
N ILE A 214 -0.09 -19.10 2.98
CA ILE A 214 0.01 -19.90 4.22
C ILE A 214 0.43 -21.34 3.90
N LEU A 215 -0.20 -21.96 2.90
CA LEU A 215 0.13 -23.33 2.47
C LEU A 215 1.58 -23.45 1.98
N THR A 216 2.09 -22.47 1.24
CA THR A 216 3.49 -22.44 0.82
C THR A 216 4.43 -22.32 2.03
N LEU A 217 4.08 -21.50 3.02
CA LEU A 217 4.91 -21.29 4.20
C LEU A 217 4.88 -22.46 5.19
N ASP A 218 3.78 -23.21 5.25
CA ASP A 218 3.63 -24.38 6.13
C ASP A 218 4.18 -25.68 5.50
N GLY A 219 4.39 -25.69 4.17
CA GLY A 219 4.93 -26.83 3.41
C GLY A 219 6.45 -26.81 3.20
N GLU A 220 7.14 -25.76 3.63
CA GLU A 220 8.61 -25.64 3.71
C GLU A 220 9.15 -25.91 5.13
#